data_AF-A0A380Q5F9-F1
#
_entry.id   AF-A0A380Q5F9-F1
#
_cell.length_a   1.000
_cell.length_b   1.000
_cell.length_c   1.000
_cell.angle_alpha   90.00
_cell.angle_beta   90.00
_cell.angle_gamma   90.00
#
_symmetry.space_group_name_H-M   'P 1'
#
loop_
_entity.id
_entity.type
_entity.pdbx_description
1 polymer ?
#
loop_
_entity_poly.entity_id
_entity_poly.type
_entity_poly.pdbx_seq_one_letter_code
_entity_poly.pdbx_strand_id
1 'polypeptide(L)'
;MAAQKAVFTIKDLVELYLTQHIEDRKGKDGKIILGARKAGGQYTYRRMMICDVVDKIGVRAAQDVTRKDVIDLVMMVVERGANTLAGNVLRELCAAYEFALGFGKLDEDFANPALLVKASLAQTKMRLNSTRWQACSVR
;
A
#
# COMPACT_ATOMS: atom_id res chain seq x y z
N MET A 1 12.47 19.44 25.65
CA MET A 1 12.50 17.98 25.41
C MET A 1 12.60 17.77 23.90
N ALA A 2 13.78 17.39 23.39
CA ALA A 2 13.92 17.09 21.97
C ALA A 2 13.18 15.76 21.72
N ALA A 3 12.01 15.83 21.08
CA ALA A 3 11.35 14.63 20.59
C ALA A 3 12.33 13.94 19.65
N GLN A 4 12.79 12.73 20.01
CA GLN A 4 13.58 11.91 19.12
C GLN A 4 12.83 11.84 17.79
N LYS A 5 13.51 12.16 16.69
CA LYS A 5 12.95 12.06 15.34
C LYS A 5 12.66 10.58 15.12
N ALA A 6 11.45 10.15 15.47
CA ALA A 6 11.07 8.75 15.38
C ALA A 6 11.24 8.36 13.91
N VAL A 7 11.98 7.28 13.67
CA VAL A 7 12.20 6.76 12.32
C VAL A 7 10.84 6.54 11.70
N PHE A 8 10.58 7.17 10.55
CA PHE A 8 9.29 7.07 9.89
C PHE A 8 9.15 5.66 9.30
N THR A 9 8.38 4.81 9.98
CA THR A 9 8.24 3.40 9.62
C THR A 9 7.16 3.21 8.56
N ILE A 10 7.13 2.02 7.94
CA ILE A 10 6.03 1.66 7.03
C ILE A 10 4.70 1.61 7.77
N LYS A 11 4.70 1.22 9.06
CA LYS A 11 3.49 1.28 9.87
C LYS A 11 2.96 2.72 9.95
N ASP A 12 3.84 3.69 10.19
CA ASP A 12 3.46 5.11 10.27
C ASP A 12 3.00 5.64 8.90
N LEU A 13 3.66 5.20 7.82
CA LEU A 13 3.27 5.50 6.45
C LEU A 13 1.84 5.05 6.16
N VAL A 14 1.55 3.79 6.45
CA VAL A 14 0.24 3.17 6.22
C VAL A 14 -0.82 3.82 7.09
N GLU A 15 -0.53 4.06 8.38
CA GLU A 15 -1.48 4.70 9.29
C GLU A 15 -1.81 6.13 8.85
N LEU A 16 -0.81 6.89 8.43
CA LEU A 16 -0.98 8.25 7.92
C LEU A 16 -1.86 8.25 6.66
N TYR A 17 -1.62 7.33 5.73
CA TYR A 17 -2.44 7.21 4.52
C TYR A 17 -3.88 6.79 4.83
N LEU A 18 -4.07 5.78 5.69
CA LEU A 18 -5.39 5.28 6.04
C LEU A 18 -6.24 6.35 6.73
N THR A 19 -5.69 6.99 7.77
CA THR A 19 -6.43 7.96 8.59
C THR A 19 -6.72 9.27 7.87
N GLN A 20 -5.83 9.70 6.96
CA GLN A 20 -5.96 11.01 6.32
C GLN A 20 -6.61 10.97 4.94
N HIS A 21 -6.57 9.83 4.24
CA HIS A 21 -7.08 9.70 2.88
C HIS A 21 -8.20 8.67 2.74
N ILE A 22 -8.04 7.47 3.30
CA ILE A 22 -9.00 6.37 3.07
C ILE A 22 -10.22 6.47 3.99
N GLU A 23 -9.99 6.71 5.27
CA GLU A 23 -10.99 6.71 6.33
C GLU A 23 -11.70 8.05 6.48
N ASP A 24 -12.92 7.99 7.01
CA ASP A 24 -13.65 9.19 7.40
C ASP A 24 -12.99 9.80 8.63
N ARG A 25 -12.75 11.11 8.58
CA ARG A 25 -12.09 11.85 9.67
C ARG A 25 -12.96 12.99 10.15
N LYS A 26 -12.84 13.34 11.43
CA LYS A 26 -13.51 14.53 11.98
C LYS A 26 -12.66 15.76 11.71
N GLY A 27 -13.24 16.74 11.03
CA GLY A 27 -12.67 18.07 10.89
C GLY A 27 -12.61 18.79 12.24
N LYS A 28 -11.83 19.87 12.32
CA LYS A 28 -11.70 20.70 13.52
C LYS A 28 -13.04 21.30 13.96
N ASP A 29 -13.95 21.51 13.00
CA ASP A 29 -15.31 22.02 13.21
C ASP A 29 -16.33 20.93 13.62
N GLY A 30 -15.89 19.69 13.89
CA GLY A 30 -16.77 18.57 14.26
C GLY A 30 -17.52 17.92 13.09
N LYS A 31 -17.42 18.49 11.88
CA LYS A 31 -17.98 17.90 10.65
C LYS A 31 -17.19 16.67 10.22
N ILE A 32 -17.88 15.64 9.73
CA ILE A 32 -17.27 14.44 9.17
C ILE A 32 -16.79 14.75 7.75
N ILE A 33 -15.48 14.64 7.53
CA ILE A 33 -14.86 14.68 6.21
C ILE A 33 -14.87 13.23 5.71
N LEU A 34 -15.56 13.01 4.60
CA LEU A 34 -15.63 11.69 3.98
C LEU A 34 -14.26 11.31 3.42
N GLY A 35 -13.83 10.08 3.71
CA GLY A 35 -12.64 9.48 3.13
C GLY A 35 -12.87 9.03 1.68
N ALA A 36 -11.83 8.54 1.04
CA ALA A 36 -11.87 8.10 -0.36
C ALA A 36 -12.78 6.88 -0.58
N ARG A 37 -13.10 6.11 0.46
CA ARG A 37 -13.88 4.86 0.37
C ARG A 37 -15.11 4.91 1.29
N LYS A 38 -16.13 4.12 0.96
CA LYS A 38 -17.28 3.86 1.85
C LYS A 38 -16.85 3.02 3.06
N ALA A 39 -17.59 3.09 4.17
CA ALA A 39 -17.29 2.40 5.44
C ALA A 39 -16.89 0.92 5.31
N GLY A 40 -17.64 0.12 4.55
CA GLY A 40 -17.27 -1.30 4.32
C GLY A 40 -15.93 -1.46 3.57
N GLY A 41 -15.66 -0.56 2.62
CA GLY A 41 -14.37 -0.47 1.93
C GLY A 41 -13.26 -0.10 2.90
N GLN A 42 -13.45 0.95 3.71
CA GLN A 42 -12.45 1.39 4.70
C GLN A 42 -11.97 0.23 5.58
N TYR A 43 -12.91 -0.56 6.14
CA TYR A 43 -12.57 -1.74 6.94
C TYR A 43 -11.74 -2.77 6.15
N THR A 44 -12.17 -3.12 4.94
CA THR A 44 -11.45 -4.12 4.11
C THR A 44 -10.04 -3.66 3.75
N TYR A 45 -9.86 -2.38 3.45
CA TYR A 45 -8.56 -1.82 3.08
C TYR A 45 -7.64 -1.67 4.29
N ARG A 46 -8.17 -1.23 5.43
CA ARG A 46 -7.42 -1.20 6.70
C ARG A 46 -6.92 -2.59 7.07
N ARG A 47 -7.80 -3.60 7.02
CA ARG A 47 -7.44 -4.99 7.33
C ARG A 47 -6.36 -5.52 6.37
N MET A 48 -6.54 -5.34 5.06
CA MET A 48 -5.57 -5.76 4.05
C MET A 48 -4.19 -5.12 4.29
N MET A 49 -4.15 -3.79 4.49
CA MET A 49 -2.90 -3.08 4.73
C MET A 49 -2.18 -3.55 5.99
N ILE A 50 -2.92 -3.79 7.07
CA ILE A 50 -2.34 -4.29 8.30
C ILE A 50 -1.82 -5.73 8.11
N CYS A 51 -2.66 -6.64 7.63
CA CYS A 51 -2.33 -8.06 7.55
C CYS A 51 -1.25 -8.41 6.51
N ASP A 52 -1.27 -7.74 5.36
CA ASP A 52 -0.37 -8.09 4.25
C ASP A 52 0.87 -7.18 4.18
N VAL A 53 0.82 -5.96 4.73
CA VAL A 53 1.94 -5.02 4.73
C VAL A 53 2.55 -4.83 6.11
N VAL A 54 1.79 -4.33 7.07
CA VAL A 54 2.32 -3.96 8.40
C VAL A 54 2.87 -5.18 9.15
N ASP A 55 2.15 -6.30 9.12
CA ASP A 55 2.58 -7.53 9.80
C ASP A 55 3.88 -8.13 9.21
N LYS A 56 4.24 -7.76 7.98
CA LYS A 56 5.43 -8.29 7.28
C LYS A 56 6.63 -7.37 7.35
N ILE A 57 6.42 -6.09 7.06
CA ILE A 57 7.50 -5.11 6.93
C ILE A 57 7.28 -3.84 7.76
N GLY A 58 6.20 -3.76 8.54
CA GLY A 58 5.77 -2.54 9.25
C GLY A 58 6.79 -1.90 10.19
N VAL A 59 7.71 -2.69 10.75
CA VAL A 59 8.77 -2.23 11.67
C VAL A 59 9.92 -1.54 10.93
N ARG A 60 10.08 -1.81 9.63
CA ARG A 60 11.18 -1.23 8.83
C ARG A 60 10.93 0.24 8.56
N ALA A 61 12.02 1.01 8.43
CA ALA A 61 11.95 2.40 7.99
C ALA A 61 11.43 2.45 6.56
N ALA A 62 10.54 3.41 6.26
CA ALA A 62 9.96 3.52 4.92
C ALA A 62 10.99 3.84 3.83
N GLN A 63 12.11 4.48 4.20
CA GLN A 63 13.24 4.81 3.31
C GLN A 63 14.14 3.61 3.00
N ASP A 64 14.22 2.62 3.90
CA ASP A 64 15.09 1.45 3.73
C ASP A 64 14.43 0.36 2.86
N VAL A 65 13.16 0.55 2.49
CA VAL A 65 12.41 -0.44 1.70
C VAL A 65 12.90 -0.44 0.27
N THR A 66 13.42 -1.59 -0.15
CA THR A 66 13.88 -1.77 -1.52
C THR A 66 12.76 -2.26 -2.43
N ARG A 67 12.96 -2.11 -3.75
CA ARG A 67 12.10 -2.71 -4.77
C ARG A 67 11.94 -4.22 -4.58
N LYS A 68 13.00 -4.91 -4.12
CA LYS A 68 12.98 -6.36 -3.89
C LYS A 68 12.02 -6.72 -2.76
N ASP A 69 12.06 -5.99 -1.65
CA ASP A 69 11.17 -6.24 -0.51
C ASP A 69 9.69 -6.13 -0.93
N VAL A 70 9.37 -5.16 -1.79
CA VAL A 70 8.00 -4.99 -2.32
C VAL A 70 7.61 -6.12 -3.28
N ILE A 71 8.54 -6.59 -4.13
CA ILE A 71 8.28 -7.77 -4.98
C ILE A 71 8.01 -8.99 -4.11
N ASP A 72 8.85 -9.25 -3.12
CA ASP A 72 8.72 -10.40 -2.22
C ASP A 72 7.37 -10.35 -1.48
N LEU A 73 6.95 -9.16 -1.06
CA LEU A 73 5.64 -8.94 -0.44
C LEU A 73 4.47 -9.28 -1.36
N VAL A 74 4.52 -8.81 -2.61
CA VAL A 74 3.49 -9.10 -3.61
C VAL A 74 3.46 -10.60 -3.95
N MET A 75 4.63 -11.22 -4.13
CA MET A 75 4.75 -12.64 -4.45
C MET A 75 4.23 -13.52 -3.33
N MET A 76 4.48 -13.19 -2.05
CA MET A 76 3.88 -13.91 -0.91
C MET A 76 2.34 -13.94 -0.96
N VAL A 77 1.69 -12.88 -1.46
CA VAL A 77 0.23 -12.83 -1.59
C VAL A 77 -0.26 -13.61 -2.82
N VAL A 78 0.51 -13.57 -3.92
CA VAL A 78 0.26 -14.36 -5.13
C VAL A 78 0.37 -15.86 -4.87
N GLU A 79 1.38 -16.29 -4.11
CA GLU A 79 1.60 -17.70 -3.74
C GLU A 79 0.45 -18.29 -2.91
N ARG A 80 -0.26 -17.44 -2.14
CA ARG A 80 -1.50 -17.84 -1.44
C ARG A 80 -2.70 -18.02 -2.37
N GLY A 81 -2.55 -17.70 -3.66
CA GLY A 81 -3.63 -17.70 -4.66
C GLY A 81 -4.48 -16.43 -4.67
N ALA A 82 -4.08 -15.38 -3.94
CA ALA A 82 -4.86 -14.15 -3.79
C ALA A 82 -4.42 -13.04 -4.76
N ASN A 83 -4.38 -13.32 -6.07
CA ASN A 83 -3.84 -12.42 -7.09
C ASN A 83 -4.48 -11.02 -7.10
N THR A 84 -5.82 -10.95 -6.99
CA THR A 84 -6.54 -9.67 -6.94
C THR A 84 -6.17 -8.87 -5.68
N LEU A 85 -5.92 -9.55 -4.56
CA LEU A 85 -5.47 -8.91 -3.33
C LEU A 85 -4.06 -8.36 -3.51
N ALA A 86 -3.15 -9.13 -4.11
CA ALA A 86 -1.78 -8.71 -4.39
C ALA A 86 -1.74 -7.42 -5.24
N GLY A 87 -2.60 -7.34 -6.26
CA GLY A 87 -2.76 -6.14 -7.08
C GLY A 87 -3.30 -4.94 -6.29
N ASN A 88 -4.28 -5.17 -5.40
CA ASN A 88 -4.78 -4.12 -4.51
C ASN A 88 -3.71 -3.66 -3.52
N VAL A 89 -2.98 -4.57 -2.87
CA VAL A 89 -1.88 -4.24 -1.95
C VAL A 89 -0.85 -3.34 -2.64
N LEU A 90 -0.39 -3.73 -3.84
CA LEU A 90 0.58 -2.95 -4.59
C LEU A 90 0.06 -1.54 -4.96
N ARG A 91 -1.21 -1.44 -5.39
CA ARG A 91 -1.81 -0.15 -5.76
C ARG A 91 -1.89 0.80 -4.57
N GLU A 92 -2.37 0.30 -3.44
CA GLU A 92 -2.60 1.12 -2.26
C GLU A 92 -1.27 1.45 -1.56
N LEU A 93 -0.28 0.56 -1.57
CA LEU A 93 1.07 0.85 -1.08
C LEU A 93 1.73 1.94 -1.93
N CYS A 94 1.57 1.88 -3.25
CA CYS A 94 2.04 2.94 -4.16
C CYS A 94 1.44 4.29 -3.80
N ALA A 95 0.12 4.34 -3.60
CA ALA A 95 -0.59 5.57 -3.22
C ALA A 95 -0.19 6.08 -1.82
N ALA A 96 0.09 5.19 -0.87
CA ALA A 96 0.56 5.57 0.46
C ALA A 96 1.93 6.28 0.40
N TYR A 97 2.87 5.77 -0.38
CA TYR A 97 4.16 6.41 -0.60
C TYR A 97 4.02 7.78 -1.30
N GLU A 98 3.22 7.86 -2.36
CA GLU A 98 2.94 9.13 -3.05
C GLU A 98 2.32 10.16 -2.12
N PHE A 99 1.39 9.72 -1.26
CA PHE A 99 0.77 10.58 -0.26
C PHE A 99 1.83 11.09 0.73
N ALA A 100 2.68 10.23 1.28
CA ALA A 100 3.72 10.66 2.23
C ALA A 100 4.77 11.58 1.60
N LEU A 101 5.11 11.39 0.33
CA LEU A 101 5.95 12.33 -0.44
C LEU A 101 5.28 13.70 -0.55
N GLY A 102 3.98 13.75 -0.87
CA GLY A 102 3.21 14.99 -0.92
C GLY A 102 3.13 15.74 0.43
N PHE A 103 3.29 15.03 1.55
CA PHE A 103 3.34 15.62 2.90
C PHE A 103 4.77 15.95 3.38
N GLY A 104 5.82 15.71 2.57
CA GLY A 104 7.21 15.94 2.95
C GLY A 104 7.68 15.06 4.11
N LYS A 105 7.09 13.86 4.27
CA LYS A 105 7.52 12.87 5.28
C LYS A 105 8.70 12.02 4.84
N LEU A 106 8.90 11.95 3.53
CA LEU A 106 10.02 11.29 2.87
C LEU A 106 10.84 12.35 2.13
N ASP A 107 12.05 11.97 1.74
CA ASP A 107 12.92 12.82 0.92
C ASP A 107 12.27 13.09 -0.44
N GLU A 108 12.44 14.30 -0.99
CA GLU A 108 11.87 14.69 -2.27
C GLU A 108 12.47 13.88 -3.43
N ASP A 109 13.73 13.49 -3.30
CA ASP A 109 14.44 12.64 -4.27
C ASP A 109 14.16 11.14 -4.11
N PHE A 110 13.37 10.75 -3.10
CA PHE A 110 13.09 9.34 -2.84
C PHE A 110 12.15 8.74 -3.89
N ALA A 111 12.67 7.79 -4.67
CA ALA A 111 11.88 7.05 -5.64
C ALA A 111 10.96 6.02 -4.96
N ASN A 112 9.66 6.11 -5.21
CA ASN A 112 8.67 5.16 -4.68
C ASN A 112 8.95 3.71 -5.15
N PRO A 113 9.30 2.78 -4.24
CA PRO A 113 9.65 1.41 -4.62
C PRO A 113 8.45 0.64 -5.21
N ALA A 114 7.23 0.91 -4.73
CA ALA A 114 6.02 0.26 -5.24
C ALA A 114 5.67 0.71 -6.66
N LEU A 115 5.96 1.98 -7.00
CA LEU A 115 5.80 2.48 -8.37
C LEU A 115 6.77 1.77 -9.33
N LEU A 116 8.01 1.58 -8.90
CA LEU A 116 9.01 0.82 -9.67
C LEU A 116 8.57 -0.63 -9.90
N VAL A 117 8.02 -1.31 -8.88
CA VAL A 117 7.49 -2.66 -9.01
C VAL A 117 6.31 -2.69 -9.99
N LYS A 118 5.38 -1.75 -9.89
CA LYS A 118 4.24 -1.64 -10.82
C LYS A 118 4.70 -1.50 -12.27
N ALA A 119 5.68 -0.63 -12.54
CA ALA A 119 6.28 -0.49 -13.87
C ALA A 119 6.96 -1.79 -14.33
N SER A 120 7.65 -2.47 -13.43
CA SER A 120 8.33 -3.73 -13.70
C SER A 120 7.36 -4.85 -14.09
N LEU A 121 6.27 -5.00 -13.35
CA LEU A 121 5.24 -5.99 -13.64
C LEU A 121 4.59 -5.72 -15.00
N ALA A 122 4.33 -4.45 -15.31
CA ALA A 122 3.83 -4.04 -16.62
C ALA A 122 4.80 -4.40 -17.76
N GLN A 123 6.11 -4.17 -17.58
CA GLN A 123 7.14 -4.56 -18.56
C GLN A 123 7.20 -6.08 -18.78
N THR A 124 7.09 -6.86 -17.71
CA THR A 124 7.04 -8.34 -17.79
C THR A 124 5.71 -8.90 -18.28
N LYS A 125 4.70 -8.05 -18.51
CA LYS A 125 3.32 -8.43 -18.90
C LYS A 125 2.63 -9.37 -17.89
N MET A 126 3.08 -9.40 -16.64
CA MET A 126 2.46 -10.17 -15.57
C MET A 126 1.15 -9.49 -15.13
N ARG A 127 0.02 -10.19 -15.22
CA ARG A 127 -1.29 -9.68 -14.78
C ARG A 127 -1.64 -10.21 -13.40
N LEU A 128 -1.85 -9.31 -12.44
CA LEU A 128 -2.35 -9.62 -11.09
C LEU A 128 -3.90 -9.60 -11.06
N ASN A 129 -4.54 -10.30 -12.00
CA ASN A 129 -6.01 -10.42 -12.03
C ASN A 129 -6.45 -11.80 -11.55
N SER A 130 -7.71 -11.92 -11.13
CA SER A 130 -8.28 -13.22 -10.79
C SER A 130 -8.27 -14.12 -12.02
N THR A 131 -7.65 -15.29 -11.91
CA THR A 131 -7.79 -16.38 -12.87
C THR A 131 -9.21 -16.94 -12.77
N ARG A 132 -10.20 -16.21 -13.30
CA ARG A 132 -11.57 -16.74 -13.44
C ARG A 132 -11.91 -17.17 -14.87
N TRP A 133 -10.95 -17.15 -15.80
CA TRP A 133 -11.15 -17.73 -17.13
C TRP A 133 -9.82 -18.05 -17.86
N GLN A 134 -9.15 -19.14 -17.46
CA GLN A 134 -8.31 -19.93 -18.37
C GLN A 134 -8.78 -21.40 -18.34
N ALA A 135 -10.10 -21.58 -18.38
CA ALA A 135 -10.77 -22.86 -18.56
C ALA A 135 -11.51 -22.93 -19.90
N CYS A 136 -11.08 -22.16 -20.91
CA CYS A 136 -11.42 -22.46 -22.30
C CYS A 136 -10.12 -22.77 -23.02
N SER A 137 -9.85 -24.07 -23.04
CA SER A 137 -8.92 -24.76 -23.91
C SER A 137 -8.89 -24.17 -25.31
N VAL A 138 -7.68 -24.13 -25.86
CA VAL A 138 -7.40 -24.51 -27.24
C VAL A 138 -8.52 -25.42 -27.78
N ARG A 139 -9.30 -24.90 -28.72
CA ARG A 139 -9.99 -25.66 -29.76
C ARG A 139 -9.78 -24.91 -31.06
#